data_AF-A0A2D4N046-F1
#
_entry.id   AF-A0A2D4N046-F1
#
_cell.length_a   1.000
_cell.length_b   1.000
_cell.length_c   1.000
_cell.angle_alpha   90.00
_cell.angle_beta   90.00
_cell.angle_gamma   90.00
#
_symmetry.space_group_name_H-M   'P 1'
#
loop_
_entity.id
_entity.type
_entity.pdbx_description
1 polymer ?
#
loop_
_entity_poly.entity_id
_entity_poly.type
_entity_poly.pdbx_seq_one_letter_code
_entity_poly.pdbx_strand_id
1 'polypeptide(L)'
;MDLDDINDTYVRTKEIPFSSEQKWMAVKCALKNQDQEDIYFMKGAFKEVMQHCTMFNNGGIALPLTPQQKASYAQEEKCMGSLGLRVLALASGPELGRLTFLGLVG
;
A
#
# COMPACT_ATOMS: atom_id res chain seq x y z
N MET A 1 -9.45 -19.17 -2.46
CA MET A 1 -8.96 -17.89 -2.99
C MET A 1 -7.83 -18.25 -3.93
N ASP A 2 -8.16 -18.47 -5.19
CA ASP A 2 -7.22 -18.86 -6.23
C ASP A 2 -6.39 -17.64 -6.62
N LEU A 3 -5.18 -17.56 -6.07
CA LEU A 3 -4.22 -16.49 -6.33
C LEU A 3 -3.66 -16.55 -7.77
N ASP A 4 -3.87 -17.67 -8.47
CA ASP A 4 -3.40 -17.91 -9.83
C ASP A 4 -4.02 -16.92 -10.84
N ASP A 5 -5.25 -16.47 -10.60
CA ASP A 5 -6.01 -15.58 -11.48
C ASP A 5 -5.53 -14.10 -11.43
N ILE A 6 -4.90 -13.69 -10.34
CA ILE A 6 -4.50 -12.28 -10.14
C ILE A 6 -3.35 -11.90 -11.07
N ASN A 7 -2.41 -12.82 -11.30
CA ASN A 7 -1.33 -12.63 -12.28
C ASN A 7 -1.85 -12.66 -13.72
N ASP A 8 -2.99 -13.31 -13.96
CA ASP A 8 -3.64 -13.24 -15.26
C ASP A 8 -4.41 -11.92 -15.45
N THR A 9 -4.95 -11.35 -14.37
CA THR A 9 -5.70 -10.09 -14.41
C THR A 9 -4.80 -8.85 -14.54
N TYR A 10 -3.65 -8.83 -13.85
CA TYR A 10 -2.75 -7.67 -13.78
C TYR A 10 -1.41 -7.91 -14.48
N VAL A 11 -1.03 -7.01 -15.39
CA VAL A 11 0.31 -6.97 -15.99
C VAL A 11 1.17 -5.97 -15.26
N ARG A 12 2.30 -6.41 -14.71
CA ARG A 12 3.31 -5.51 -14.13
C ARG A 12 4.01 -4.74 -15.26
N THR A 13 3.81 -3.43 -15.30
CA THR A 13 4.40 -2.54 -16.32
C THR A 13 5.69 -1.88 -15.82
N LYS A 14 5.78 -1.58 -14.52
CA LYS A 14 6.95 -0.97 -13.90
C LYS A 14 7.18 -1.55 -12.50
N GLU A 15 8.43 -1.61 -12.09
CA GLU A 15 8.81 -1.98 -10.73
C GLU A 15 9.79 -0.96 -10.16
N ILE A 16 9.58 -0.60 -8.90
CA ILE A 16 10.50 0.14 -8.06
C ILE A 16 10.95 -0.84 -6.97
N PRO A 17 12.15 -1.42 -7.12
CA PRO A 17 12.63 -2.46 -6.21
C PRO A 17 12.85 -1.89 -4.81
N PHE A 18 12.85 -2.77 -3.81
CA PHE A 18 13.15 -2.36 -2.44
C PHE A 18 14.60 -1.84 -2.32
N SER A 19 14.76 -0.71 -1.64
CA SER A 19 16.07 -0.21 -1.19
C SER A 19 16.04 0.00 0.32
N SER A 20 17.14 -0.32 1.00
CA SER A 20 17.29 -0.08 2.44
C SER A 20 17.23 1.40 2.81
N GLU A 21 17.55 2.29 1.88
CA GLU A 21 17.44 3.74 2.08
C GLU A 21 15.98 4.20 2.10
N GLN A 22 15.18 3.71 1.15
CA GLN A 22 13.78 4.11 1.01
C GLN A 22 12.83 3.26 1.87
N LYS A 23 13.17 2.02 2.20
CA LYS A 23 12.40 1.08 3.04
C LYS A 23 11.00 0.72 2.51
N TRP A 24 10.77 0.87 1.22
CA TRP A 24 9.57 0.43 0.54
C TRP A 24 9.88 -0.08 -0.86
N MET A 25 8.91 -0.76 -1.47
CA MET A 25 8.91 -1.11 -2.89
C MET A 25 7.52 -0.86 -3.46
N ALA A 26 7.46 -0.61 -4.77
CA ALA A 26 6.19 -0.44 -5.47
C ALA A 26 6.22 -1.10 -6.84
N VAL A 27 5.07 -1.57 -7.29
CA VAL A 27 4.87 -2.08 -8.65
C VAL A 27 3.73 -1.29 -9.29
N LYS A 28 3.87 -0.98 -10.57
CA LYS A 28 2.80 -0.44 -11.41
C LYS A 28 2.19 -1.58 -12.20
N CYS A 29 0.89 -1.71 -12.13
CA CYS A 29 0.14 -2.77 -12.79
C CYS A 29 -0.96 -2.18 -13.68
N ALA A 30 -1.10 -2.72 -14.88
CA ALA A 30 -2.20 -2.46 -15.81
C ALA A 30 -3.17 -3.65 -15.79
N LEU A 31 -4.48 -3.43 -15.94
CA LEU A 31 -5.44 -4.52 -16.13
C LEU A 31 -5.36 -5.05 -17.58
N LYS A 32 -5.27 -6.37 -17.78
CA LYS A 32 -5.16 -6.96 -19.15
C LYS A 32 -6.34 -6.63 -20.07
N ASN A 33 -7.55 -6.45 -19.52
CA ASN A 33 -8.80 -6.41 -20.28
C ASN A 33 -9.56 -5.08 -20.19
N GLN A 34 -8.95 -4.02 -19.66
CA GLN A 34 -9.56 -2.70 -19.55
C GLN A 34 -8.54 -1.60 -19.85
N ASP A 35 -8.95 -0.57 -20.58
CA ASP A 35 -8.20 0.70 -20.74
C ASP A 35 -8.31 1.55 -19.45
N GLN A 36 -8.18 0.89 -18.30
CA GLN A 36 -8.27 1.51 -16.99
C GLN A 36 -6.88 2.01 -16.59
N GLU A 37 -6.85 3.15 -15.89
CA GLU A 37 -5.61 3.77 -15.45
C GLU A 37 -4.76 2.78 -14.62
N ASP A 38 -3.46 2.76 -14.93
CA ASP A 38 -2.48 1.96 -14.21
C ASP A 38 -2.54 2.21 -12.70
N ILE A 39 -2.45 1.14 -11.91
CA ILE A 39 -2.48 1.20 -10.45
C ILE A 39 -1.11 0.88 -9.90
N TYR A 40 -0.62 1.73 -8.99
CA TYR A 40 0.51 1.42 -8.14
C TYR A 40 0.06 0.61 -6.93
N PHE A 41 0.80 -0.45 -6.63
CA PHE A 41 0.75 -1.18 -5.38
C PHE A 41 2.06 -0.99 -4.65
N MET A 42 2.00 -0.49 -3.43
CA MET A 42 3.16 -0.15 -2.59
C MET A 42 3.12 -0.95 -1.30
N LYS A 43 4.28 -1.47 -0.89
CA LYS A 43 4.48 -2.07 0.42
C LYS A 43 5.81 -1.66 1.03
N GLY A 44 5.86 -1.52 2.34
CA GLY A 44 7.09 -1.12 3.02
C GLY A 44 6.91 -0.83 4.49
N ALA A 45 7.90 -0.14 5.05
CA ALA A 45 7.83 0.39 6.41
C ALA A 45 6.70 1.44 6.51
N PHE A 46 6.01 1.44 7.65
CA PHE A 46 4.81 2.25 7.86
C PHE A 46 5.06 3.75 7.66
N LYS A 47 6.15 4.27 8.24
CA LYS A 47 6.45 5.70 8.19
C LYS A 47 6.61 6.20 6.77
N GLU A 48 7.30 5.43 5.95
CA GLU A 48 7.62 5.74 4.56
C GLU A 48 6.39 5.56 3.66
N VAL A 49 5.64 4.47 3.79
CA VAL A 49 4.38 4.29 3.03
C VAL A 49 3.38 5.41 3.33
N MET A 50 3.24 5.81 4.60
CA MET A 50 2.34 6.89 5.02
C MET A 50 2.76 8.29 4.57
N GLN A 51 3.95 8.47 3.99
CA GLN A 51 4.33 9.72 3.33
C GLN A 51 3.78 9.81 1.90
N HIS A 52 3.48 8.66 1.28
CA HIS A 52 2.94 8.59 -0.07
C HIS A 52 1.41 8.45 -0.10
N CYS A 53 0.76 8.36 1.06
CA CYS A 53 -0.69 8.21 1.20
C CYS A 53 -1.37 9.55 1.50
N THR A 54 -2.42 9.86 0.75
CA THR A 54 -3.32 11.00 0.99
C THR A 54 -4.70 10.56 1.48
N MET A 55 -5.07 9.33 1.17
CA MET A 55 -6.34 8.72 1.54
C MET A 55 -6.09 7.45 2.35
N PHE A 56 -7.11 6.95 3.03
CA PHE A 56 -7.13 5.62 3.63
C PHE A 56 -8.43 4.90 3.26
N ASN A 57 -8.36 3.58 3.19
CA ASN A 57 -9.52 2.75 2.91
C ASN A 57 -10.29 2.48 4.20
N ASN A 58 -11.57 2.86 4.23
CA ASN A 58 -12.50 2.54 5.31
C ASN A 58 -13.64 1.69 4.74
N GLY A 59 -13.56 0.37 4.88
CA GLY A 59 -14.62 -0.53 4.44
C GLY A 59 -14.92 -0.50 2.94
N GLY A 60 -13.92 -0.18 2.10
CA GLY A 60 -14.07 -0.05 0.65
C GLY A 60 -14.22 1.38 0.14
N ILE A 61 -14.31 2.37 1.05
CA ILE A 61 -14.43 3.78 0.70
C ILE A 61 -13.11 4.49 1.00
N ALA A 62 -12.56 5.19 0.01
CA ALA A 62 -11.39 6.04 0.22
C ALA A 62 -11.78 7.35 0.92
N LEU A 63 -11.23 7.58 2.11
CA LEU A 63 -11.45 8.81 2.90
C LEU A 63 -10.13 9.57 3.11
N PRO A 64 -10.17 10.91 3.29
CA PRO A 64 -8.97 11.71 3.54
C PRO A 64 -8.23 11.24 4.79
N LEU A 65 -6.92 11.05 4.66
CA LEU A 65 -6.08 10.65 5.77
C LEU A 65 -5.82 11.83 6.70
N THR A 66 -6.44 11.81 7.89
CA THR A 66 -6.25 12.86 8.90
C THR A 66 -5.02 12.57 9.77
N PRO A 67 -4.41 13.60 10.39
CA PRO A 67 -3.31 13.39 11.34
C PRO A 67 -3.69 12.50 12.53
N GLN A 68 -4.94 12.58 12.99
CA GLN A 68 -5.48 11.72 14.05
C GLN A 68 -5.53 10.26 13.61
N GLN A 69 -6.01 9.98 12.40
CA GLN A 69 -6.05 8.63 11.86
C GLN A 69 -4.64 8.05 11.68
N LYS A 70 -3.69 8.86 11.20
CA LYS A 70 -2.29 8.49 11.07
C LYS A 70 -1.66 8.13 12.43
N ALA A 71 -2.02 8.84 13.50
CA ALA A 71 -1.57 8.52 14.85
C ALA A 71 -2.16 7.20 15.36
N SER A 72 -3.42 6.88 15.05
CA SER A 72 -4.04 5.59 15.39
C SER A 72 -3.27 4.42 14.75
N TYR A 73 -3.03 4.49 13.44
CA TYR A 73 -2.29 3.42 12.76
C TYR A 73 -0.84 3.29 13.22
N ALA A 74 -0.20 4.39 13.63
CA ALA A 74 1.15 4.34 14.22
C ALA A 74 1.15 3.58 15.55
N GLN A 75 0.09 3.73 16.34
CA GLN A 75 -0.07 2.99 17.59
C GLN A 75 -0.35 1.50 17.34
N GLU A 76 -1.16 1.18 16.33
CA GLU A 76 -1.42 -0.20 15.90
C GLU A 76 -0.15 -0.90 15.40
N GLU A 77 0.64 -0.22 14.56
CA GLU A 77 1.94 -0.72 14.09
C GLU A 77 2.87 -1.04 15.26
N LYS A 78 2.99 -0.12 16.23
CA LYS A 78 3.80 -0.34 17.43
C LYS A 78 3.30 -1.50 18.28
N CYS A 79 1.97 -1.66 18.40
CA CYS A 79 1.37 -2.76 19.14
C CYS A 79 1.72 -4.10 18.49
N MET A 80 1.52 -4.23 17.18
CA MET A 80 1.89 -5.42 16.42
C MET A 80 3.41 -5.69 16.51
N GLY A 81 4.23 -4.66 16.42
CA GLY A 81 5.68 -4.77 16.59
C GLY A 81 6.08 -5.27 17.99
N SER A 82 5.37 -4.86 19.05
CA SER A 82 5.61 -5.36 20.42
C SER A 82 5.27 -6.84 20.61
N LEU A 83 4.44 -7.41 19.74
CA LEU A 83 4.15 -8.84 19.70
C LEU A 83 5.23 -9.64 18.92
N GLY A 84 6.29 -8.97 18.45
CA GLY A 84 7.36 -9.59 17.66
C GLY A 84 7.00 -9.82 16.19
N LEU A 85 5.90 -9.24 15.71
CA LEU A 85 5.45 -9.33 14.33
C LEU A 85 6.26 -8.42 13.41
N ARG A 86 6.48 -8.85 12.16
CA ARG A 86 7.14 -8.02 11.14
C ARG A 86 6.08 -7.22 10.40
N VAL A 87 5.82 -6.01 10.90
CA VAL A 87 4.75 -5.16 10.35
C VAL A 87 5.16 -4.54 9.02
N LEU A 88 4.27 -4.65 8.02
CA LEU A 88 4.35 -3.98 6.72
C LEU A 88 3.08 -3.16 6.49
N ALA A 89 3.26 -1.97 5.96
CA ALA A 89 2.19 -1.13 5.47
C ALA A 89 1.92 -1.38 4.00
N LEU A 90 0.64 -1.35 3.62
CA LEU A 90 0.16 -1.54 2.25
C LEU A 90 -0.58 -0.29 1.78
N ALA A 91 -0.35 0.10 0.53
CA ALA A 91 -1.07 1.20 -0.11
C ALA A 91 -1.26 0.96 -1.61
N SER A 92 -2.30 1.57 -2.19
CA SER A 92 -2.53 1.53 -3.64
C SER A 92 -3.13 2.81 -4.18
N GLY A 93 -2.86 3.14 -5.44
CA GLY A 93 -3.44 4.32 -6.08
C GLY A 93 -2.86 4.59 -7.47
N PRO A 94 -3.35 5.62 -8.17
CA PRO A 94 -2.95 5.91 -9.55
C PRO A 94 -1.53 6.49 -9.67
N GLU A 95 -1.01 7.11 -8.61
CA GLU A 95 0.30 7.75 -8.61
C GLU A 95 0.99 7.72 -7.23
N LEU A 96 2.32 7.72 -7.26
CA LEU A 96 3.15 7.82 -6.05
C LEU A 96 2.97 9.21 -5.42
N GLY A 97 2.42 9.27 -4.21
CA GLY A 97 2.10 10.51 -3.52
C GLY A 97 0.60 10.82 -3.43
N ARG A 98 -0.25 10.11 -4.20
CA ARG A 98 -1.71 10.11 -4.02
C ARG A 98 -2.24 8.70 -3.82
N LEU A 99 -1.57 7.94 -2.95
CA LEU A 99 -1.98 6.58 -2.63
C LEU A 99 -3.07 6.56 -1.54
N THR A 100 -3.85 5.49 -1.56
CA THR A 100 -4.79 5.11 -0.51
C THR A 100 -4.14 4.07 0.37
N PHE A 101 -3.99 4.37 1.66
CA PHE A 101 -3.54 3.41 2.66
C PHE A 101 -4.56 2.29 2.82
N LEU A 102 -4.13 1.04 2.64
CA LEU A 102 -5.01 -0.13 2.69
C LEU A 102 -5.01 -0.81 4.06
N GLY A 103 -3.89 -0.77 4.78
CA GLY A 103 -3.78 -1.36 6.10
C GLY A 103 -2.37 -1.82 6.47
N LEU A 104 -2.28 -2.46 7.63
CA LEU A 104 -1.09 -3.10 8.18
C LEU A 104 -1.23 -4.61 8.12
N VAL A 105 -0.13 -5.31 7.89
CA VAL A 105 0.00 -6.76 8.01
C VAL A 105 1.23 -7.07 8.84
N GLY A 106 1.20 -8.08 9.71
CA GLY A 106 2.33 -8.44 10.58
C GLY A 106 2.31 -9.90 10.98
#